data_AF-A0A7V0Q950-F1
#
_entry.id   AF-A0A7V0Q950-F1
#
_cell.length_a   1.000
_cell.length_b   1.000
_cell.length_c   1.000
_cell.angle_alpha   90.00
_cell.angle_beta   90.00
_cell.angle_gamma   90.00
#
_symmetry.space_group_name_H-M   'P 1'
#
loop_
_entity.id
_entity.type
_entity.pdbx_description
1 polymer ?
#
loop_
_entity_poly.entity_id
_entity_poly.type
_entity_poly.pdbx_seq_one_letter_code
_entity_poly.pdbx_strand_id
1 'polypeptide(L)'
;MRSVTAQEIQQAARHLSDQLTEIKDKKERRGTEVETPFGDLKYNRQFDRFLLCGLEKADHEFGLHCIAHNIRKINQIEMKKVA
;
A
#
# COMPACT_ATOMS: atom_id res chain seq x y z
N MET A 1 -38.95 25.74 -9.00
CA MET A 1 -37.96 24.65 -9.07
C MET A 1 -36.65 25.23 -9.57
N ARG A 2 -35.52 25.02 -8.87
CA ARG A 2 -34.21 25.46 -9.35
C ARG A 2 -33.78 24.55 -10.49
N SER A 3 -33.60 25.10 -11.70
CA SER A 3 -33.13 24.35 -12.86
C SER A 3 -31.63 24.16 -12.77
N VAL A 4 -31.17 22.91 -12.92
CA VAL A 4 -29.75 22.59 -12.96
C VAL A 4 -29.14 23.20 -14.23
N THR A 5 -28.03 23.91 -14.06
CA THR A 5 -27.31 24.57 -15.15
C THR A 5 -26.35 23.61 -15.85
N ALA A 6 -26.06 23.84 -17.13
CA ALA A 6 -25.10 23.03 -17.88
C ALA A 6 -23.70 23.01 -17.23
N GLN A 7 -23.32 24.11 -16.56
CA GLN A 7 -22.05 24.22 -15.84
C GLN A 7 -21.98 23.29 -14.63
N GLU A 8 -23.05 23.18 -13.85
CA GLU A 8 -23.13 22.26 -12.70
C GLU A 8 -23.03 20.80 -13.15
N ILE A 9 -23.68 20.44 -14.27
CA ILE A 9 -23.58 19.11 -14.86
C ILE A 9 -22.14 18.81 -15.29
N GLN A 10 -21.48 19.78 -15.95
CA GLN A 10 -20.11 19.61 -16.43
C GLN A 10 -19.10 19.53 -15.28
N GLN A 11 -19.30 20.27 -14.19
CA GLN A 11 -18.49 20.19 -12.97
C GLN A 11 -18.67 18.84 -12.28
N ALA A 12 -19.90 18.35 -12.14
CA ALA A 12 -20.18 17.03 -11.57
C ALA A 12 -19.54 15.90 -12.38
N ALA A 13 -19.59 15.97 -13.72
CA ALA A 13 -18.93 15.02 -14.59
C ALA A 13 -17.41 15.00 -14.42
N ARG A 14 -16.77 16.16 -14.27
CA ARG A 14 -15.32 16.26 -13.99
C ARG A 14 -14.96 15.63 -12.65
N HIS A 15 -15.69 15.98 -11.60
CA HIS A 15 -15.48 15.41 -10.27
C HIS A 15 -15.59 13.88 -10.27
N LEU A 16 -16.59 13.33 -10.94
CA LEU A 16 -16.75 11.88 -11.07
C LEU A 16 -15.57 11.24 -11.82
N SER A 17 -15.09 11.88 -12.89
CA SER A 17 -13.90 11.42 -13.63
C SER A 17 -12.65 11.42 -12.76
N ASP A 18 -12.43 12.48 -11.98
CA ASP A 18 -11.30 12.59 -11.06
C ASP A 18 -11.36 11.49 -9.99
N GLN A 19 -12.54 11.26 -9.41
CA GLN A 19 -12.76 10.18 -8.44
C GLN A 19 -12.48 8.79 -9.04
N LEU A 20 -12.94 8.53 -10.26
CA LEU A 20 -12.68 7.26 -10.94
C LEU A 20 -11.19 7.05 -11.21
N THR A 21 -10.47 8.12 -11.56
CA THR A 21 -9.03 8.11 -11.77
C THR A 21 -8.30 7.80 -10.46
N GLU A 22 -8.68 8.44 -9.36
CA GLU A 22 -8.10 8.19 -8.03
C GLU A 22 -8.34 6.75 -7.56
N ILE A 23 -9.54 6.19 -7.80
CA ILE A 23 -9.86 4.80 -7.47
C ILE A 23 -8.98 3.83 -8.27
N LYS A 24 -8.78 4.11 -9.56
CA LYS A 24 -7.92 3.31 -10.43
C LYS A 24 -6.48 3.32 -9.93
N ASP A 25 -5.94 4.50 -9.62
CA ASP A 25 -4.58 4.66 -9.11
C ASP A 25 -4.37 3.93 -7.77
N LYS A 26 -5.33 4.04 -6.85
CA LYS A 26 -5.28 3.31 -5.57
C LYS A 26 -5.28 1.80 -5.78
N LYS A 27 -6.06 1.28 -6.74
CA LYS A 27 -6.06 -0.15 -7.06
C LYS A 27 -4.73 -0.63 -7.63
N GLU A 28 -4.15 0.12 -8.56
CA GLU A 28 -2.85 -0.23 -9.15
C GLU A 28 -1.75 -0.22 -8.09
N ARG A 29 -1.72 0.81 -7.23
CA ARG A 29 -0.75 0.90 -6.13
C ARG A 29 -0.88 -0.24 -5.14
N ARG A 30 -2.10 -0.69 -4.81
CA ARG A 30 -2.31 -1.83 -3.89
C ARG A 30 -1.61 -3.09 -4.35
N GLY A 31 -1.60 -3.38 -5.65
CA GLY A 31 -0.91 -4.56 -6.18
C GLY A 31 0.58 -4.51 -5.85
N THR A 32 1.24 -3.41 -6.19
CA THR A 32 2.66 -3.24 -5.92
C THR A 32 2.96 -3.13 -4.42
N GLU A 33 2.17 -2.37 -3.66
CA GLU A 33 2.43 -2.11 -2.25
C GLU A 33 2.23 -3.34 -1.36
N VAL A 34 1.28 -4.22 -1.70
CA VAL A 34 1.00 -5.42 -0.90
C VAL A 34 1.94 -6.56 -1.27
N GLU A 35 2.25 -6.77 -2.55
CA GLU A 35 3.12 -7.88 -2.99
C GLU A 35 4.60 -7.64 -2.68
N THR A 36 5.06 -6.39 -2.75
CA THR A 36 6.48 -6.07 -2.56
C THR A 36 7.02 -6.50 -1.19
N PRO A 37 6.32 -6.25 -0.06
CA PRO A 37 6.76 -6.75 1.26
C PRO A 37 6.93 -8.27 1.31
N PHE A 38 6.03 -9.04 0.71
CA PHE A 38 6.13 -10.49 0.70
C PHE A 38 7.28 -10.98 -0.19
N GLY A 39 7.51 -10.34 -1.33
CA GLY A 39 8.67 -10.63 -2.19
C GLY A 39 9.99 -10.33 -1.49
N ASP A 40 10.10 -9.17 -0.84
CA ASP A 40 11.30 -8.79 -0.06
C ASP A 40 11.53 -9.78 1.09
N LEU A 41 10.49 -10.13 1.83
CA LEU A 41 10.58 -11.06 2.96
C LEU A 41 11.03 -12.45 2.48
N LYS A 42 10.40 -13.02 1.45
CA LYS A 42 10.71 -14.36 0.96
C LYS A 42 12.07 -14.44 0.27
N TYR A 43 12.36 -13.54 -0.67
CA TYR A 43 13.54 -13.67 -1.54
C TYR A 43 14.76 -12.90 -1.01
N ASN A 44 14.59 -11.64 -0.60
CA ASN A 44 15.72 -10.82 -0.17
C ASN A 44 16.13 -11.10 1.28
N ARG A 45 15.17 -11.45 2.13
CA ARG A 45 15.39 -11.75 3.55
C ARG A 45 15.42 -13.23 3.87
N GLN A 46 15.29 -14.09 2.84
CA GLN A 46 15.36 -15.55 2.95
C GLN A 46 14.40 -16.10 4.01
N PHE A 47 13.23 -15.47 4.17
CA PHE A 47 12.18 -15.96 5.06
C PHE A 47 11.44 -17.10 4.37
N ASP A 48 11.92 -18.32 4.58
CA ASP A 48 11.43 -19.56 3.99
C ASP A 48 10.52 -20.35 4.94
N ARG A 49 10.81 -20.32 6.24
CA ARG A 49 10.03 -20.98 7.30
C ARG A 49 10.00 -20.18 8.59
N PHE A 50 8.93 -20.40 9.35
CA PHE A 50 8.86 -20.00 10.75
C PHE A 50 9.80 -20.84 11.61
N LEU A 51 10.53 -20.17 12.50
CA LEU A 51 11.39 -20.80 13.49
C LEU A 51 10.58 -21.34 14.66
N LEU A 52 9.51 -20.63 15.06
CA LEU A 52 8.66 -21.00 16.18
C LEU A 52 7.49 -21.90 15.75
N CYS A 53 7.09 -22.80 16.65
CA CYS A 53 5.95 -23.70 16.44
C CYS A 53 4.69 -23.20 17.15
N GLY A 54 3.54 -23.36 16.50
CA GLY A 54 2.23 -22.95 17.00
C GLY A 54 1.78 -21.60 16.43
N LEU A 55 0.47 -21.46 16.17
CA LEU A 55 -0.11 -20.30 15.50
C LEU A 55 0.21 -18.98 16.21
N GLU A 56 0.07 -18.97 17.54
CA GLU A 56 0.35 -17.79 18.35
C GLU A 56 1.80 -17.32 18.17
N LYS A 57 2.77 -18.23 18.26
CA LYS A 57 4.19 -17.86 18.16
C LYS A 57 4.59 -17.47 16.73
N ALA A 58 4.03 -18.16 15.73
CA ALA A 58 4.23 -17.80 14.33
C ALA A 58 3.69 -16.38 14.02
N ASP A 59 2.57 -16.00 14.61
CA ASP A 59 2.02 -14.63 14.48
C ASP A 59 2.98 -13.58 15.06
N HIS A 60 3.54 -13.83 16.25
CA HIS A 60 4.53 -12.94 16.85
C HIS A 60 5.82 -12.84 16.00
N GLU A 61 6.33 -13.96 15.50
CA GLU A 61 7.50 -13.99 14.61
C GLU A 61 7.25 -13.20 13.32
N PHE A 62 6.09 -13.42 12.69
CA PHE A 62 5.69 -12.67 11.51
C PHE A 62 5.56 -11.17 11.79
N GLY A 63 4.98 -10.81 12.94
CA GLY A 63 4.85 -9.44 13.40
C GLY A 63 6.21 -8.74 13.53
N LEU A 64 7.20 -9.41 14.11
CA LEU A 64 8.58 -8.89 14.21
C LEU A 64 9.21 -8.65 12.83
N HIS A 65 9.02 -9.59 11.89
CA HIS A 65 9.49 -9.41 10.51
C HIS A 65 8.83 -8.21 9.82
N CYS A 66 7.51 -8.03 10.00
CA CYS A 66 6.77 -6.89 9.47
C CYS A 66 7.29 -5.56 10.03
N ILE A 67 7.51 -5.48 11.35
CA ILE A 67 8.06 -4.28 12.00
C ILE A 67 9.45 -3.96 11.44
N ALA A 68 10.33 -4.96 11.34
CA ALA A 68 11.67 -4.78 10.80
C ALA A 68 11.66 -4.31 9.34
N HIS A 69 10.77 -4.86 8.50
CA HIS A 69 10.59 -4.41 7.12
C HIS A 69 10.14 -2.94 7.06
N ASN A 70 9.15 -2.55 7.87
CA ASN A 70 8.62 -1.19 7.89
C ASN A 70 9.68 -0.17 8.35
N ILE A 71 10.45 -0.48 9.39
CA ILE A 71 11.56 0.39 9.85
C ILE A 71 12.58 0.61 8.72
N ARG A 72 12.97 -0.46 8.01
CA ARG A 72 13.89 -0.36 6.87
C ARG A 72 13.31 0.49 5.74
N LYS A 73 12.01 0.35 5.45
CA LYS A 73 11.32 1.15 4.43
C LYS A 73 11.29 2.64 4.80
N ILE A 74 11.02 2.97 6.06
CA ILE A 74 11.09 4.35 6.57
C ILE A 74 12.50 4.90 6.38
N ASN A 75 13.53 4.16 6.79
CA ASN A 75 14.91 4.59 6.62
C ASN A 75 15.29 4.84 5.14
N GLN A 76 14.84 3.98 4.22
CA GLN A 76 15.06 4.19 2.79
C GLN A 76 14.38 5.46 2.27
N ILE A 77 13.16 5.76 2.74
CA ILE A 77 12.45 6.98 2.38
C ILE A 77 13.22 8.19 2.89
N GLU A 78 13.69 8.18 4.13
CA GLU A 78 14.50 9.27 4.68
C GLU A 78 15.80 9.45 3.90
N MET A 79 16.49 8.36 3.54
CA MET A 79 17.73 8.47 2.76
C MET A 79 17.53 9.02 1.35
N LYS A 80 16.38 8.73 0.72
CA LYS A 80 16.01 9.30 -0.58
C LYS A 80 15.64 10.78 -0.52
N LYS A 81 15.28 11.33 0.65
CA LYS A 81 15.01 12.76 0.82
C LYS A 81 16.31 13.57 0.96
N VAL A 82 17.34 12.95 1.51
CA VAL A 82 18.65 13.58 1.75
C VAL A 82 19.52 13.59 0.48
N ALA A 83 19.32 12.62 -0.41
CA ALA A 83 19.98 12.51 -1.71
C ALA A 83 19.27 13.34 -2.79
#